data_AF-A0A6W0P0C9-F1
#
_entry.id   AF-A0A6W0P0C9-F1
#
_cell.length_a   1.000
_cell.length_b   1.000
_cell.length_c   1.000
_cell.angle_alpha   90.00
_cell.angle_beta   90.00
_cell.angle_gamma   90.00
#
_symmetry.space_group_name_H-M   'P 1'
#
loop_
_entity.id
_entity.type
_entity.pdbx_description
1 polymer ?
#
loop_
_entity_poly.entity_id
_entity_poly.type
_entity_poly.pdbx_seq_one_letter_code
_entity_poly.pdbx_strand_id
1 'polypeptide(L)' 'MTVTIVSPSAAAVKPRRHSRIIRPDIPAPEIDPALKAFGRHIARCYRRGRGVHIPAMKNTAFGQVLRTLELKRAFN' A
#
# COMPACT_ATOMS: atom_id res chain seq x y z
N MET A 1 -14.86 -41.75 -15.68
CA MET A 1 -14.31 -40.77 -16.62
C MET A 1 -14.86 -39.40 -16.25
N THR A 2 -14.03 -38.48 -15.75
CA THR A 2 -14.46 -37.13 -15.35
C THR A 2 -14.36 -36.20 -16.56
N VAL A 3 -15.51 -35.84 -17.14
CA VAL A 3 -15.57 -34.92 -18.28
C VAL A 3 -15.60 -33.49 -17.73
N THR A 4 -14.50 -32.76 -17.85
CA THR A 4 -14.43 -31.36 -17.42
C THR A 4 -15.01 -30.47 -18.52
N ILE A 5 -16.17 -29.88 -18.26
CA ILE A 5 -16.95 -29.06 -19.20
C ILE A 5 -16.28 -27.69 -19.47
N VAL A 6 -15.32 -27.30 -18.62
CA VAL A 6 -14.66 -25.99 -18.67
C VAL A 6 -13.25 -26.14 -19.23
N SER A 7 -13.01 -25.54 -20.39
CA SER A 7 -11.67 -25.46 -20.98
C SER A 7 -10.75 -24.59 -20.11
N PRO A 8 -9.52 -25.00 -19.80
CA PRO A 8 -8.62 -24.22 -18.94
C PRO A 8 -8.27 -22.87 -19.57
N SER A 9 -8.84 -21.78 -19.05
CA SER A 9 -8.56 -20.40 -19.52
C SER A 9 -7.11 -19.97 -19.30
N ALA A 10 -6.32 -20.73 -18.53
CA ALA A 10 -4.91 -20.45 -18.26
C ALA A 10 -4.06 -20.33 -19.54
N ALA A 11 -4.39 -21.06 -20.60
CA ALA A 11 -3.71 -20.97 -21.90
C ALA A 11 -4.22 -19.79 -22.77
N ALA A 12 -5.42 -19.26 -22.49
CA ALA A 12 -6.05 -18.18 -23.25
C ALA A 12 -5.63 -16.78 -22.79
N VAL A 13 -5.02 -16.65 -21.61
CA VAL A 13 -4.60 -15.37 -21.04
C VAL A 13 -3.12 -15.14 -21.33
N LYS A 14 -2.80 -14.18 -22.20
CA LYS A 14 -1.41 -13.73 -22.40
C LYS A 14 -0.84 -13.25 -21.05
N PRO A 15 0.37 -13.67 -20.63
CA PRO A 15 0.98 -13.20 -19.40
C PRO A 15 1.32 -11.71 -19.52
N ARG A 16 0.40 -10.86 -19.05
CA ARG A 16 0.57 -9.41 -19.01
C ARG A 16 1.43 -9.04 -17.79
N ARG A 17 2.74 -8.94 -17.99
CA ARG A 17 3.67 -8.46 -16.96
C ARG A 17 3.57 -6.94 -16.85
N HIS A 18 2.84 -6.45 -15.85
CA HIS A 18 2.90 -5.04 -15.48
C HIS A 18 4.24 -4.74 -14.80
N SER A 19 5.05 -3.87 -15.42
CA SER A 19 6.29 -3.38 -14.82
C SER A 19 5.96 -2.51 -13.61
N ARG A 20 6.42 -2.91 -12.43
CA ARG A 20 6.32 -2.06 -11.24
C ARG A 20 7.33 -0.91 -11.37
N ILE A 21 6.86 0.32 -11.21
CA ILE A 21 7.74 1.48 -11.11
C ILE A 21 8.30 1.52 -9.69
N ILE A 22 9.60 1.26 -9.55
CA ILE A 22 10.30 1.41 -8.28
C ILE A 22 10.60 2.90 -8.11
N ARG A 23 10.13 3.49 -7.01
CA ARG A 23 10.41 4.89 -6.67
C ARG A 23 11.44 4.93 -5.54
N PRO A 24 12.35 5.92 -5.54
CA PRO A 24 13.27 6.10 -4.43
C PRO A 24 12.50 6.43 -3.15
N ASP A 25 13.06 5.98 -2.03
CA ASP A 25 12.52 6.25 -0.71
C ASP A 25 12.64 7.75 -0.38
N ILE A 26 11.57 8.29 0.21
CA ILE A 26 11.57 9.67 0.72
C ILE A 26 12.33 9.68 2.06
N PRO A 27 13.33 10.55 2.24
CA PRO A 27 14.04 10.64 3.50
C PRO A 27 13.15 11.26 4.60
N ALA A 28 13.36 10.83 5.85
CA ALA A 28 12.51 11.20 6.98
C ALA A 28 12.28 12.72 7.23
N PRO A 29 13.26 13.62 7.00
CA PRO A 29 13.05 15.06 7.18
C PRO A 29 12.24 15.71 6.05
N GLU A 30 12.17 15.10 4.86
CA GLU A 30 11.43 15.62 3.71
C GLU A 30 9.94 15.25 3.73
N ILE A 31 9.52 14.43 4.70
CA ILE A 31 8.12 14.07 4.89
C ILE A 31 7.38 15.26 5.46
N ASP A 32 6.29 15.65 4.80
CA ASP A 32 5.40 16.70 5.28
C ASP A 32 4.92 16.42 6.71
N PRO A 33 5.03 17.39 7.65
CA PRO A 33 4.65 17.18 9.04
C PRO A 33 3.19 16.75 9.24
N ALA A 34 2.26 17.23 8.42
CA ALA A 34 0.84 16.86 8.53
C ALA A 34 0.61 15.41 8.10
N LEU A 35 1.24 14.99 6.99
CA LEU A 35 1.19 13.59 6.54
C LEU A 35 1.89 12.65 7.51
N LYS A 36 2.98 13.11 8.15
CA LYS A 36 3.66 12.39 9.23
C LYS A 36 2.76 12.21 10.46
N ALA A 37 2.03 13.25 10.86
CA ALA A 37 1.06 13.18 11.96
C ALA A 37 -0.10 12.23 11.63
N PHE A 38 -0.58 12.25 10.39
CA PHE A 38 -1.64 11.35 9.92
C PHE A 38 -1.19 9.88 9.92
N GLY A 39 0.01 9.57 9.42
CA GLY A 39 0.59 8.23 9.53
C GLY A 39 0.69 7.75 10.99
N ARG A 40 1.07 8.63 11.92
CA ARG A 40 1.08 8.32 13.37
C ARG A 40 -0.33 8.05 13.93
N HIS A 41 -1.33 8.80 13.48
CA HIS A 41 -2.72 8.57 13.86
C HIS A 41 -3.19 7.17 13.41
N ILE A 42 -2.92 6.80 12.15
CA ILE A 42 -3.22 5.46 11.62
C ILE A 42 -2.57 4.38 12.48
N ALA A 43 -1.26 4.50 12.74
CA ALA A 43 -0.53 3.52 13.55
C ALA A 43 -1.09 3.39 14.98
N ARG A 44 -1.59 4.49 15.57
CA ARG A 44 -2.22 4.49 16.90
C ARG A 44 -3.58 3.81 16.88
N CYS A 45 -4.41 4.10 15.88
CA CYS A 45 -5.73 3.48 15.73
C CYS A 45 -5.63 1.98 15.43
N TYR A 46 -4.68 1.58 14.59
CA TYR A 46 -4.39 0.17 14.31
C TYR A 46 -4.04 -0.60 15.59
N ARG A 47 -3.14 -0.05 16.43
CA ARG A 47 -2.80 -0.64 17.74
C ARG A 47 -3.99 -0.79 18.70
N ARG A 48 -5.06 -0.01 18.49
CA ARG A 48 -6.30 -0.07 19.27
C ARG A 48 -7.39 -0.91 18.59
N GLY A 49 -7.08 -1.57 17.47
CA GLY A 49 -8.07 -2.33 16.69
C GLY A 49 -9.13 -1.46 16.01
N ARG A 50 -8.87 -0.17 15.80
CA ARG A 50 -9.82 0.79 15.21
C ARG A 50 -9.47 1.09 13.75
N GLY A 51 -10.47 1.03 12.88
CA GLY A 51 -10.36 1.53 11.50
C GLY A 51 -10.18 3.04 11.45
N VAL A 52 -9.54 3.53 10.37
CA VAL A 52 -9.33 4.96 10.09
C VAL A 52 -9.85 5.26 8.69
N HIS A 53 -10.58 6.38 8.55
CA HIS A 53 -11.01 6.88 7.25
C HIS A 53 -9.80 7.45 6.47
N ILE A 54 -9.57 6.94 5.26
CA ILE A 54 -8.52 7.43 4.38
C ILE A 54 -9.16 8.38 3.35
N PRO A 55 -8.87 9.69 3.41
CA PRO A 55 -9.41 10.64 2.46
C PRO A 55 -8.77 10.46 1.08
N ALA A 56 -9.46 10.96 0.04
CA ALA A 56 -8.87 11.07 -1.28
C ALA A 56 -7.64 11.99 -1.24
N MET A 57 -6.51 11.52 -1.74
CA MET A 57 -5.25 12.26 -1.75
C MET A 57 -4.40 11.89 -2.96
N LYS A 58 -3.47 12.78 -3.32
CA LYS A 58 -2.52 12.54 -4.42
C LYS A 58 -1.57 11.39 -4.06
N ASN A 59 -1.08 10.67 -5.08
CA ASN A 59 -0.14 9.56 -4.90
C ASN A 59 1.14 9.96 -4.16
N THR A 60 1.60 11.21 -4.31
CA THR A 60 2.78 11.73 -3.59
C THR A 60 2.51 11.85 -2.09
N ALA A 61 1.35 12.41 -1.72
CA ALA A 61 0.92 12.51 -0.33
C ALA A 61 0.71 11.13 0.29
N PHE A 62 0.06 10.22 -0.44
CA PHE A 62 -0.12 8.85 0.01
C PHE A 62 1.22 8.13 0.20
N GLY A 63 2.17 8.31 -0.71
CA GLY A 63 3.52 7.78 -0.60
C GLY A 63 4.24 8.26 0.66
N GLN A 64 4.09 9.53 1.04
CA GLN A 64 4.64 10.06 2.30
C GLN A 64 3.99 9.46 3.56
N VAL A 65 2.67 9.22 3.52
CA VAL A 65 1.96 8.53 4.61
C VAL A 65 2.46 7.09 4.74
N LEU A 66 2.57 6.36 3.63
CA LEU A 66 3.12 5.01 3.62
C LEU A 66 4.57 4.98 4.10
N ARG A 67 5.40 5.94 3.67
CA ARG A 67 6.78 6.07 4.15
C ARG A 67 6.84 6.36 5.65
N THR A 68 5.94 7.18 6.17
CA THR A 68 5.81 7.41 7.61
C THR A 68 5.46 6.12 8.34
N LEU A 69 4.53 5.34 7.79
CA LEU A 69 4.16 4.05 8.34
C LEU A 69 5.34 3.09 8.31
N GLU A 70 6.13 3.04 7.22
CA GLU A 70 7.39 2.27 7.08
C GLU A 70 8.47 2.68 8.09
N LEU A 71 8.73 3.98 8.25
CA LEU A 71 9.66 4.48 9.26
C LEU A 71 9.16 4.19 10.68
N LYS A 72 7.84 4.18 10.86
CA LYS A 72 7.22 3.75 12.12
C LYS A 72 7.11 2.22 12.23
N ARG A 73 7.29 1.50 11.11
CA ARG A 73 7.24 0.03 10.91
C ARG A 73 8.46 -0.69 11.46
N ALA A 74 9.15 -0.10 12.42
CA ALA A 74 9.51 -0.90 13.58
C ALA A 74 8.17 -1.29 14.27
N PHE A 75 7.50 -2.31 13.71
CA PHE A 75 6.41 -3.03 14.36
C PHE A 75 6.99 -3.85 15.54
N ASN A 76 7.50 -3.13 16.55
CA ASN A 76 7.59 -3.60 17.93
C ASN A 76 6.62 -2.76 18.76
#